data_AF-A0A120MIH4-F1
#
_entry.id   AF-A0A120MIH4-F1
#
_cell.length_a   1.000
_cell.length_b   1.000
_cell.length_c   1.000
_cell.angle_alpha   90.00
_cell.angle_beta   90.00
_cell.angle_gamma   90.00
#
_symmetry.space_group_name_H-M   'P 1'
#
loop_
_entity.id
_entity.type
_entity.pdbx_description
1 polymer ?
#
loop_
_entity_poly.entity_id
_entity_poly.type
_entity_poly.pdbx_seq_one_letter_code
_entity_poly.pdbx_strand_id
1 'polypeptide(L)'
;MMSKRAGAGIGVAVVLLVALGACIYATSWDNMNDEPTSIPYNGTDGMNAESNTNDDGTLKTNSLNYGVFEAYGPLLIVLALLMFGAMVGGICVAREEVENDDTD
;
A
#
# COMPACT_ATOMS: atom_id res chain seq x y z
N MET A 1 -5.38 -19.96 -28.39
CA MET A 1 -5.05 -18.52 -28.49
C MET A 1 -5.49 -17.86 -27.19
N MET A 2 -4.61 -17.15 -26.49
CA MET A 2 -4.96 -16.50 -25.23
C MET A 2 -6.06 -15.46 -25.47
N SER A 3 -7.12 -15.43 -24.65
CA SER A 3 -8.15 -14.41 -24.79
C SER A 3 -7.54 -13.04 -24.49
N LYS A 4 -7.96 -11.99 -25.22
CA LYS A 4 -7.46 -10.61 -25.00
C LYS A 4 -7.61 -10.17 -23.53
N ARG A 5 -8.61 -10.72 -22.83
CA ARG A 5 -8.86 -10.45 -21.40
C ARG A 5 -7.84 -11.13 -20.50
N ALA A 6 -7.47 -12.38 -20.80
CA ALA A 6 -6.42 -13.09 -20.07
C ALA A 6 -5.05 -12.42 -20.25
N GLY A 7 -4.76 -11.93 -21.47
CA GLY A 7 -3.53 -11.16 -21.74
C GLY A 7 -3.46 -9.85 -20.94
N ALA A 8 -4.58 -9.12 -20.83
CA ALA A 8 -4.66 -7.90 -20.03
C ALA A 8 -4.45 -8.19 -18.53
N GLY A 9 -5.01 -9.29 -18.02
CA GLY A 9 -4.82 -9.72 -16.63
C GLY A 9 -3.35 -10.00 -16.30
N ILE A 10 -2.66 -10.75 -17.17
CA ILE A 10 -1.22 -11.02 -17.00
C ILE A 10 -0.42 -9.72 -17.04
N GLY A 11 -0.72 -8.82 -17.99
CA GLY A 11 -0.05 -7.53 -18.08
C GLY A 11 -0.14 -6.72 -16.78
N VAL A 12 -1.35 -6.63 -16.20
CA VAL A 12 -1.58 -5.95 -14.93
C VAL A 12 -0.84 -6.63 -13.79
N ALA A 13 -0.84 -7.97 -13.73
CA ALA A 13 -0.14 -8.72 -12.70
C ALA A 13 1.38 -8.48 -12.73
N VAL A 14 1.99 -8.44 -13.91
CA VAL A 14 3.43 -8.16 -14.07
C VAL A 14 3.75 -6.73 -13.65
N VAL A 15 2.93 -5.74 -14.04
CA VAL A 15 3.12 -4.34 -13.63
C VAL A 15 3.03 -4.20 -12.11
N LEU A 16 2.05 -4.84 -11.48
CA LEU A 16 1.90 -4.85 -10.03
C LEU A 16 3.09 -5.51 -9.34
N LEU A 17 3.61 -6.62 -9.86
CA LEU A 17 4.80 -7.29 -9.33
C LEU A 17 6.02 -6.35 -9.34
N VAL A 18 6.23 -5.63 -10.44
CA VAL A 18 7.33 -4.66 -10.57
C VAL A 18 7.14 -3.49 -9.59
N ALA A 19 5.92 -2.98 -9.45
CA ALA A 19 5.60 -1.91 -8.51
C ALA A 19 5.87 -2.34 -7.06
N LEU A 20 5.50 -3.56 -6.68
CA LEU A 20 5.78 -4.14 -5.37
C LEU A 20 7.29 -4.21 -5.12
N GLY A 21 8.06 -4.74 -6.08
CA GLY A 21 9.52 -4.81 -5.98
C GLY A 21 10.17 -3.43 -5.83
N ALA A 22 9.70 -2.44 -6.58
CA ALA A 22 10.17 -1.06 -6.48
C ALA A 22 9.85 -0.43 -5.11
N CYS A 23 8.66 -0.68 -4.56
CA CYS A 23 8.29 -0.18 -3.24
C CYS A 23 9.14 -0.81 -2.12
N ILE A 24 9.41 -2.12 -2.20
CA ILE A 24 10.29 -2.81 -1.26
C ILE A 24 11.71 -2.23 -1.33
N TYR A 25 12.23 -1.98 -2.53
CA TYR A 25 13.54 -1.38 -2.73
C TYR A 25 13.61 0.07 -2.23
N ALA A 26 12.59 0.88 -2.50
CA ALA A 26 12.52 2.27 -2.06
C ALA A 26 12.37 2.39 -0.54
N THR A 27 11.76 1.38 0.08
CA THR A 27 11.69 1.28 1.54
C THR A 27 13.10 1.00 2.05
N SER A 28 13.74 2.00 2.64
CA SER A 28 15.10 1.87 3.19
C SER A 28 15.04 1.11 4.53
N TRP A 29 15.05 -0.23 4.45
CA TRP A 29 14.98 -1.13 5.62
C TRP A 29 16.19 -1.03 6.55
N ASP A 30 17.29 -0.45 6.08
CA ASP A 30 18.58 -0.37 6.79
C ASP A 30 18.54 0.47 8.09
N ASN A 31 17.50 1.30 8.26
CA ASN A 31 17.32 2.14 9.46
C ASN A 31 16.06 1.77 10.26
N MET A 32 15.50 0.57 10.08
CA MET A 32 14.39 0.12 10.92
C MET A 32 14.92 -0.41 12.24
N ASN A 33 14.32 0.04 13.35
CA ASN A 33 14.68 -0.45 14.68
C ASN A 33 14.30 -1.93 14.83
N ASP A 34 15.18 -2.72 15.44
CA ASP A 34 14.93 -4.13 15.77
C ASP A 34 13.80 -4.30 16.81
N GLU A 35 13.43 -3.22 17.49
CA GLU A 35 12.35 -3.16 18.48
C GLU A 35 11.25 -2.18 18.05
N PRO A 36 9.99 -2.42 18.44
CA PRO A 36 8.89 -1.51 18.13
C PRO A 36 9.10 -0.15 18.80
N THR A 37 9.57 0.83 18.03
CA THR A 37 9.67 2.22 18.49
C THR A 37 8.42 2.99 18.11
N SER A 38 7.98 3.91 18.97
CA SER A 38 6.91 4.84 18.61
C SER A 38 7.32 5.67 17.39
N ILE A 39 6.34 5.96 16.54
CA ILE A 39 6.54 6.89 15.42
C ILE A 39 6.90 8.25 16.03
N PRO A 40 8.03 8.87 15.65
CA PRO A 40 8.46 10.16 16.21
C PRO A 40 7.54 11.27 15.69
N TYR A 41 6.38 11.41 16.34
CA TYR A 41 5.41 12.45 16.08
C TYR A 41 5.48 13.48 17.19
N ASN A 42 5.91 14.71 16.85
CA ASN A 42 5.82 15.82 17.79
C ASN A 42 4.44 16.48 17.63
N GLY A 43 3.45 15.95 18.33
CA GLY A 43 2.05 16.38 18.26
C GLY A 43 1.73 17.75 18.86
N THR A 44 2.70 18.66 18.92
CA THR A 44 2.49 20.05 19.35
C THR A 44 1.68 20.86 18.33
N ASP A 45 1.66 20.39 17.09
CA ASP A 45 1.03 21.01 15.95
C ASP A 45 -0.11 20.08 15.51
N GLY A 46 -1.36 20.41 15.86
CA GLY A 46 -2.53 19.61 15.48
C GLY A 46 -2.65 19.38 13.97
N MET A 47 -3.68 18.64 13.55
CA MET A 47 -4.05 18.33 12.17
C MET A 47 -4.46 19.58 11.34
N ASN A 48 -3.70 20.66 11.41
CA ASN A 48 -3.84 21.89 10.65
C ASN A 48 -2.77 21.89 9.56
N ALA A 49 -3.20 22.00 8.29
CA ALA A 49 -2.31 21.91 7.13
C ALA A 49 -1.20 22.99 7.12
N GLU A 50 -1.46 24.16 7.70
CA GLU A 50 -0.46 25.24 7.87
C GLU A 50 0.66 24.87 8.84
N SER A 51 0.41 23.98 9.79
CA SER A 51 1.41 23.58 10.80
C SER A 51 2.30 22.43 10.34
N ASN A 52 1.87 21.67 9.34
CA ASN A 52 2.54 20.45 8.88
C ASN A 52 3.44 20.65 7.65
N THR A 53 3.51 21.89 7.14
CA THR A 53 4.24 22.24 5.92
C THR A 53 5.30 23.29 6.27
N ASN A 54 6.50 23.16 5.71
CA ASN A 54 7.53 24.18 5.73
C ASN A 54 7.11 25.38 4.87
N ASP A 55 7.77 26.53 5.05
CA ASP A 55 7.49 27.75 4.26
C ASP A 55 7.72 27.57 2.75
N ASP A 56 8.44 26.53 2.34
CA ASP A 56 8.71 26.15 0.96
C ASP A 56 7.66 25.19 0.36
N GLY A 57 6.64 24.81 1.12
CA GLY A 57 5.58 23.89 0.69
C GLY A 57 5.91 22.40 0.86
N THR A 58 7.07 22.05 1.40
CA THR A 58 7.44 20.66 1.72
C THR A 58 6.85 20.22 3.07
N LEU A 59 6.60 18.92 3.24
CA LEU A 59 6.10 18.41 4.51
C LEU A 59 7.21 18.46 5.57
N LYS A 60 6.87 18.89 6.80
CA LYS A 60 7.82 18.86 7.91
C LYS A 60 8.16 17.43 8.28
N THR A 61 9.44 17.10 8.44
CA THR A 61 9.91 15.72 8.69
C THR A 61 9.41 15.10 10.00
N ASN A 62 8.97 15.93 10.95
CA ASN A 62 8.36 15.54 12.22
C ASN A 62 6.82 15.49 12.19
N SER A 63 6.21 15.75 11.03
CA SER A 63 4.76 15.67 10.84
C SER A 63 4.30 14.24 10.58
N LEU A 64 3.08 13.92 11.02
CA LEU A 64 2.46 12.63 10.73
C LEU A 64 2.30 12.41 9.22
N ASN A 65 1.98 13.47 8.47
CA ASN A 65 1.81 13.40 7.02
C ASN A 65 3.11 13.02 6.30
N TYR A 66 4.25 13.57 6.72
CA TYR A 66 5.56 13.16 6.20
C TYR A 66 5.83 11.67 6.47
N GLY A 67 5.57 11.23 7.71
CA GLY A 67 5.68 9.82 8.07
C GLY A 67 4.82 8.92 7.19
N VAL A 68 3.54 9.23 7.04
CA VAL A 68 2.57 8.41 6.30
C VAL A 68 2.81 8.40 4.80
N PHE A 69 3.05 9.56 4.18
CA PHE A 69 3.13 9.68 2.73
C PHE A 69 4.54 9.56 2.17
N GLU A 70 5.55 10.02 2.89
CA GLU A 70 6.94 10.07 2.40
C GLU A 70 7.77 8.90 2.93
N ALA A 71 7.73 8.64 4.24
CA ALA A 71 8.50 7.55 4.84
C ALA A 71 7.85 6.17 4.62
N TYR A 72 6.55 6.05 4.89
CA TYR A 72 5.79 4.79 4.79
C TYR A 72 4.89 4.69 3.56
N GLY A 73 4.81 5.73 2.73
CA GLY A 73 3.94 5.77 1.55
C GLY A 73 4.12 4.57 0.62
N PRO A 74 5.34 4.19 0.24
CA PRO A 74 5.59 3.00 -0.58
C PRO A 74 5.04 1.71 0.05
N LEU A 75 5.21 1.53 1.36
CA LEU A 75 4.67 0.36 2.09
C LEU A 75 3.14 0.38 2.14
N LEU A 76 2.52 1.55 2.32
CA LEU A 76 1.06 1.66 2.34
C LEU A 76 0.43 1.33 0.98
N ILE A 77 1.11 1.65 -0.14
CA ILE A 77 0.67 1.25 -1.48
C ILE A 77 0.69 -0.27 -1.64
N VAL A 78 1.78 -0.92 -1.21
CA VAL A 78 1.91 -2.38 -1.20
C VAL A 78 0.78 -3.02 -0.36
N LEU A 79 0.56 -2.49 0.84
CA LEU A 79 -0.47 -2.97 1.76
C LEU A 79 -1.88 -2.82 1.16
N ALA A 80 -2.18 -1.67 0.55
CA ALA A 80 -3.46 -1.40 -0.08
C ALA A 80 -3.73 -2.38 -1.25
N LEU A 81 -2.72 -2.65 -2.09
CA LEU A 81 -2.84 -3.62 -3.19
C LEU A 81 -3.05 -5.04 -2.67
N LEU A 82 -2.36 -5.44 -1.60
CA LEU A 82 -2.56 -6.73 -0.96
C LEU A 82 -3.97 -6.87 -0.38
N MET A 83 -4.45 -5.88 0.36
CA MET A 83 -5.80 -5.89 0.93
C MET A 83 -6.87 -5.90 -0.17
N PHE A 84 -6.68 -5.11 -1.23
CA PHE A 84 -7.60 -5.09 -2.36
C PHE A 84 -7.61 -6.44 -3.10
N GLY A 85 -6.44 -7.01 -3.38
CA GLY A 85 -6.31 -8.32 -4.00
C GLY A 85 -6.95 -9.43 -3.16
N ALA A 86 -6.73 -9.42 -1.85
CA ALA A 86 -7.36 -10.36 -0.91
C ALA A 86 -8.88 -10.23 -0.89
N MET A 87 -9.42 -9.01 -0.94
CA MET A 87 -10.87 -8.77 -0.99
C MET A 87 -11.49 -9.31 -2.28
N VAL A 88 -10.88 -9.04 -3.44
CA VAL A 88 -11.36 -9.55 -4.73
C VAL A 88 -11.24 -11.07 -4.77
N GLY A 89 -10.12 -11.63 -4.31
CA GLY A 89 -9.92 -13.08 -4.22
C GLY A 89 -10.95 -13.75 -3.32
N GLY A 90 -11.23 -13.19 -2.14
CA GLY A 90 -12.25 -13.71 -1.23
C GLY A 90 -13.65 -13.73 -1.85
N ILE A 91 -14.04 -12.69 -2.60
CA ILE A 91 -15.33 -12.66 -3.31
C ILE A 91 -15.39 -13.72 -4.41
N CYS A 92 -14.30 -13.91 -5.17
CA CYS A 92 -14.24 -14.91 -6.21
C CYS A 92 -14.36 -16.33 -5.64
N VAL A 93 -13.63 -16.65 -4.57
CA VAL A 93 -13.70 -17.95 -3.88
C VAL A 93 -15.09 -18.19 -3.31
N ALA A 94 -15.68 -17.20 -2.62
CA ALA A 94 -17.02 -17.32 -2.07
C ALA A 94 -18.09 -17.57 -3.16
N ARG A 95 -17.91 -17.03 -4.36
CA ARG A 95 -18.80 -17.32 -5.50
C ARG A 95 -18.63 -18.74 -6.03
N GLU A 96 -17.40 -19.22 -6.13
CA GLU A 96 -17.11 -20.58 -6.60
C GLU A 96 -17.66 -21.65 -5.65
N GLU A 97 -17.63 -21.41 -4.34
CA GLU A 97 -18.24 -22.32 -3.36
C GLU A 97 -19.77 -22.41 -3.50
N VAL A 98 -20.46 -21.29 -3.75
CA VAL A 98 -21.93 -21.28 -3.96
C VAL A 98 -22.33 -21.99 -5.25
N GLU A 99 -21.58 -21.79 -6.35
CA GLU A 99 -21.88 -22.48 -7.61
C GLU A 99 -21.69 -24.00 -7.52
N ASN A 100 -20.74 -24.48 -6.70
CA ASN A 100 -20.53 -25.91 -6.50
C ASN A 100 -21.59 -26.54 -5.57
N ASP A 101 -22.18 -25.78 -4.64
CA ASP A 101 -23.21 -26.27 -3.69
C ASP A 101 -24.58 -26.50 -4.36
N ASP A 102 -24.90 -25.76 -5.43
CA ASP A 102 -26.16 -25.90 -6.19
C ASP A 102 -26.13 -27.00 -7.27
N THR A 103 -25.00 -27.71 -7.45
CA THR A 103 -24.83 -28.71 -8.52
C THR A 103 -25.01 -30.17 -8.04
N ASP A 104 -25.51 -30.39 -6.82
CA ASP A 104 -25.89 -31.70 -6.28
C ASP A 104 -27.43 -31.92 -6.29
#